data_AF-A0A5U8K591-F1
#
_entry.id   AF-A0A5U8K591-F1
#
_cell.length_a   1.000
_cell.length_b   1.000
_cell.length_c   1.000
_cell.angle_alpha   90.00
_cell.angle_beta   90.00
_cell.angle_gamma   90.00
#
_symmetry.space_group_name_H-M   'P 1'
#
loop_
_entity.id
_entity.type
_entity.pdbx_description
1 polymer ?
#
loop_
_entity_poly.entity_id
_entity_poly.type
_entity_poly.pdbx_seq_one_letter_code
_entity_poly.pdbx_strand_id
1 'polypeptide(L)'
;MMFPLSAIAVDTEVTLQCDERGTVSVVFAEYGLVTESWSPAFFETGIQKKDVHLSSGKPVAVWQFNNGDHLFQVKGTTGWFAKYRGDLPGTLRKCEFLEQIVLQPENLPLNPYR
;
A
#
# COMPACT_ATOMS: atom_id res chain seq x y z
N MET A 1 14.04 36.25 -2.47
CA MET A 1 13.85 35.15 -3.44
C MET A 1 13.25 33.99 -2.69
N MET A 2 12.04 33.57 -3.05
CA MET A 2 11.39 32.39 -2.49
C MET A 2 11.72 31.24 -3.44
N PHE A 3 12.55 30.31 -3.01
CA PHE A 3 12.82 29.10 -3.78
C PHE A 3 11.57 28.21 -3.70
N PRO A 4 11.01 27.71 -4.81
CA PRO A 4 9.99 26.69 -4.73
C PRO A 4 10.62 25.48 -4.04
N LEU A 5 10.11 25.10 -2.87
CA LEU A 5 10.32 23.75 -2.37
C LEU A 5 9.64 22.83 -3.39
N SER A 6 10.44 22.20 -4.24
CA SER A 6 9.98 21.01 -4.96
C SER A 6 9.53 20.02 -3.90
N ALA A 7 8.23 19.84 -3.74
CA ALA A 7 7.71 18.71 -2.99
C ALA A 7 8.17 17.47 -3.75
N ILE A 8 9.21 16.82 -3.23
CA ILE A 8 9.56 15.48 -3.70
C ILE A 8 8.45 14.62 -3.13
N ALA A 9 7.56 14.14 -4.00
CA ALA A 9 6.59 13.12 -3.63
C ALA A 9 7.39 11.89 -3.19
N VAL A 10 7.27 11.55 -1.90
CA VAL A 10 7.96 10.42 -1.31
C VAL A 10 6.98 9.26 -1.26
N ASP A 11 7.04 8.42 -2.28
CA ASP A 11 6.28 7.18 -2.30
C ASP A 11 6.92 6.17 -1.34
N THR A 12 6.11 5.35 -0.69
CA THR A 12 6.58 4.31 0.23
C THR A 12 6.12 2.97 -0.28
N GLU A 13 7.04 2.01 -0.40
CA GLU A 13 6.70 0.62 -0.67
C GLU A 13 6.78 -0.19 0.62
N VAL A 14 5.76 -1.03 0.84
CA VAL A 14 5.70 -2.01 1.93
C VAL A 14 5.57 -3.40 1.32
N THR A 15 6.45 -4.31 1.72
CA THR A 15 6.37 -5.72 1.33
C THR A 15 5.69 -6.51 2.44
N LEU A 16 4.65 -7.25 2.07
CA LEU A 16 3.83 -8.06 2.96
C LEU A 16 3.82 -9.52 2.52
N GLN A 17 3.78 -10.44 3.47
CA GLN A 17 3.44 -11.84 3.22
C GLN A 17 1.98 -12.08 3.63
N CYS A 18 1.08 -12.19 2.66
CA CYS A 18 -0.34 -12.41 2.89
C CYS A 18 -0.74 -13.86 2.63
N ASP A 19 -1.64 -14.39 3.48
CA ASP A 19 -2.29 -15.67 3.21
C ASP A 19 -2.97 -15.62 1.83
N GLU A 20 -2.92 -16.71 1.05
CA GLU A 20 -3.46 -16.85 -0.32
C GLU A 20 -2.62 -16.21 -1.44
N ARG A 21 -2.21 -14.94 -1.32
CA ARG A 21 -1.43 -14.25 -2.37
C ARG A 21 0.08 -14.40 -2.26
N GLY A 22 0.58 -14.84 -1.11
CA GLY A 22 2.02 -14.88 -0.86
C GLY A 22 2.59 -13.48 -0.68
N THR A 23 3.73 -13.21 -1.31
CA THR A 23 4.41 -11.91 -1.19
C THR A 23 3.72 -10.85 -2.06
N VAL A 24 3.33 -9.76 -1.43
CA VAL A 24 2.66 -8.61 -2.04
C VAL A 24 3.48 -7.36 -1.76
N SER A 25 3.79 -6.60 -2.80
CA SER A 25 4.36 -5.24 -2.67
C SER A 25 3.23 -4.24 -2.75
N VAL A 26 3.19 -3.29 -1.81
CA VAL A 26 2.17 -2.24 -1.73
C VAL A 26 2.85 -0.88 -1.75
N VAL A 27 2.64 -0.13 -2.83
CA VAL A 27 3.17 1.22 -3.01
C VAL A 27 2.09 2.22 -2.62
N PHE A 28 2.38 3.02 -1.60
CA PHE A 28 1.58 4.17 -1.18
C PHE A 28 2.17 5.43 -1.80
N ALA A 29 1.38 6.07 -2.65
CA ALA A 29 1.72 7.33 -3.29
C ALA A 29 0.95 8.48 -2.64
N GLU A 30 1.31 9.71 -3.03
CA GLU A 30 0.63 10.90 -2.54
C GLU A 30 -0.89 10.88 -2.81
N TYR A 31 -1.61 11.70 -2.03
CA TYR A 31 -3.06 11.88 -2.14
C TYR A 31 -3.89 10.59 -1.90
N GLY A 32 -3.31 9.62 -1.20
CA GLY A 32 -4.00 8.39 -0.81
C GLY A 32 -4.16 7.39 -1.96
N LEU A 33 -3.37 7.52 -3.02
CA LEU A 33 -3.30 6.51 -4.08
C LEU A 33 -2.48 5.31 -3.59
N VAL A 34 -2.92 4.11 -3.96
CA VAL A 34 -2.19 2.88 -3.63
C VAL A 34 -2.16 1.94 -4.83
N THR A 35 -1.06 1.23 -4.98
CA THR A 35 -0.92 0.11 -5.93
C THR A 35 -0.44 -1.11 -5.15
N GLU A 36 -1.04 -2.26 -5.38
CA GLU A 36 -0.51 -3.55 -4.92
C GLU A 36 -0.07 -4.39 -6.11
N SER A 37 0.98 -5.18 -5.96
CA SER A 37 1.47 -6.10 -6.97
C SER A 37 1.92 -7.42 -6.35
N TRP A 38 1.71 -8.52 -7.07
CA TRP A 38 2.10 -9.86 -6.64
C TRP A 38 2.40 -10.78 -7.81
N SER A 39 3.16 -11.84 -7.53
CA SER A 39 3.59 -12.83 -8.53
C SER A 39 2.39 -13.56 -9.16
N PRO A 40 2.46 -13.96 -10.45
CA PRO A 40 3.59 -13.79 -11.38
C PRO A 40 3.61 -12.47 -12.15
N ALA A 41 2.50 -11.74 -12.26
CA ALA A 41 2.42 -10.46 -12.97
C ALA A 41 1.09 -9.74 -12.68
N PHE A 42 0.57 -9.86 -11.46
CA PHE A 42 -0.70 -9.24 -11.09
C PHE A 42 -0.45 -7.91 -10.40
N PHE A 43 -1.35 -6.96 -10.64
CA PHE A 43 -1.37 -5.70 -9.93
C PHE A 43 -2.79 -5.15 -9.85
N GLU A 44 -3.04 -4.35 -8.83
CA GLU A 44 -4.29 -3.60 -8.68
C GLU A 44 -4.00 -2.22 -8.13
N THR A 45 -4.85 -1.27 -8.51
CA THR A 45 -4.81 0.10 -7.98
C THR A 45 -5.98 0.35 -7.07
N GLY A 46 -5.82 1.29 -6.16
CA GLY A 46 -6.81 1.59 -5.16
C GLY A 46 -6.65 2.98 -4.57
N ILE A 47 -7.50 3.25 -3.59
CA ILE A 47 -7.47 4.50 -2.83
C ILE A 47 -7.62 4.24 -1.34
N GLN A 48 -7.02 5.12 -0.55
CA GLN A 48 -7.26 5.18 0.89
C GLN A 48 -8.72 5.59 1.14
N LYS A 49 -9.37 4.87 2.05
CA LYS A 49 -10.69 5.18 2.57
C LYS A 49 -10.56 5.85 3.93
N LYS A 50 -11.71 6.28 4.47
CA LYS A 50 -11.76 6.74 5.86
C LYS A 50 -11.31 5.60 6.78
N ASP A 51 -10.54 5.95 7.80
CA ASP A 51 -10.17 5.00 8.85
C ASP A 51 -11.41 4.42 9.51
N VAL A 52 -11.31 3.15 9.89
CA VAL A 52 -12.37 2.46 10.65
C VAL A 52 -11.80 1.92 11.95
N HIS A 53 -12.66 1.36 12.79
CA HIS A 53 -12.26 0.70 14.02
C HIS A 53 -12.56 -0.78 13.92
N LEU A 54 -11.61 -1.62 14.32
CA LEU A 54 -11.87 -3.04 14.53
C LEU A 54 -12.84 -3.22 15.70
N SER A 55 -13.45 -4.40 15.82
CA SER A 55 -14.32 -4.76 16.95
C SER A 55 -13.63 -4.62 18.31
N SER A 56 -12.30 -4.72 18.35
CA SER A 56 -11.47 -4.46 19.53
C SER A 56 -11.30 -2.97 19.89
N GLY A 57 -11.86 -2.06 19.09
CA GLY A 57 -11.71 -0.60 19.24
C GLY A 57 -10.40 -0.04 18.67
N LYS A 58 -9.52 -0.87 18.09
CA LYS A 58 -8.27 -0.40 17.49
C LYS A 58 -8.53 0.33 16.17
N PRO A 59 -7.96 1.54 15.97
CA PRO A 59 -8.09 2.26 14.71
C PRO A 59 -7.27 1.57 13.61
N VAL A 60 -7.85 1.48 12.42
CA VAL A 60 -7.22 0.88 11.23
C VAL A 60 -7.32 1.82 10.04
N ALA A 61 -6.20 2.02 9.34
CA ALA A 61 -6.19 2.59 8.01
C ALA A 61 -6.71 1.55 7.02
N VAL A 62 -7.48 2.00 6.02
CA VAL A 62 -8.12 1.13 5.04
C VAL A 62 -7.80 1.60 3.64
N TRP A 63 -7.39 0.68 2.79
CA TRP A 63 -7.29 0.89 1.36
C TRP A 63 -8.23 -0.07 0.64
N GLN A 64 -8.96 0.46 -0.36
CA GLN A 64 -9.83 -0.34 -1.21
C GLN A 64 -9.25 -0.36 -2.62
N PHE A 65 -9.03 -1.56 -3.14
CA PHE A 65 -8.57 -1.80 -4.50
C PHE A 65 -9.75 -1.96 -5.48
N ASN A 66 -9.49 -1.72 -6.76
CA ASN A 66 -10.49 -1.74 -7.83
C ASN A 66 -11.12 -3.12 -8.04
N ASN A 67 -10.35 -4.18 -7.80
CA ASN A 67 -10.86 -5.55 -7.76
C ASN A 67 -11.75 -5.84 -6.54
N GLY A 68 -12.01 -4.86 -5.66
CA GLY A 68 -12.87 -4.98 -4.49
C GLY A 68 -12.17 -5.50 -3.23
N ASP A 69 -10.88 -5.78 -3.29
CA ASP A 69 -10.10 -6.18 -2.13
C ASP A 69 -9.83 -5.00 -1.22
N HIS A 70 -9.56 -5.32 0.04
CA HIS A 70 -9.23 -4.32 1.05
C HIS A 70 -7.97 -4.71 1.80
N LEU A 71 -7.12 -3.72 2.05
CA LEU A 71 -5.97 -3.83 2.92
C LEU A 71 -6.17 -2.96 4.15
N PHE A 72 -5.80 -3.48 5.30
CA PHE A 72 -5.97 -2.85 6.60
C PHE A 72 -4.63 -2.80 7.32
N GLN A 73 -4.29 -1.63 7.87
CA GLN A 73 -3.14 -1.46 8.76
C GLN A 73 -3.63 -1.00 10.13
N VAL A 74 -3.21 -1.70 11.18
CA VAL A 74 -3.51 -1.29 12.56
C VAL A 74 -2.57 -0.16 12.95
N LYS A 75 -3.14 1.03 13.16
CA LYS A 75 -2.36 2.24 13.41
C LYS A 75 -1.48 2.11 14.65
N GLY A 76 -0.24 2.58 14.54
CA GLY A 76 0.76 2.48 15.60
C GLY A 76 1.35 1.08 15.79
N THR A 77 1.13 0.15 14.85
CA THR A 77 1.68 -1.21 14.90
C THR A 77 2.17 -1.68 13.52
N THR A 78 2.80 -2.85 13.48
CA THR A 78 3.16 -3.57 12.24
C THR A 78 2.08 -4.58 11.82
N GLY A 79 0.88 -4.51 12.40
CA GLY A 79 -0.21 -5.46 12.11
C GLY A 79 -0.94 -5.11 10.82
N TRP A 80 -0.98 -6.06 9.89
CA TRP A 80 -1.66 -5.94 8.60
C TRP A 80 -2.67 -7.06 8.39
N PHE A 81 -3.75 -6.71 7.69
CA PHE A 81 -4.77 -7.68 7.29
C PHE A 81 -5.26 -7.40 5.87
N ALA A 82 -5.60 -8.45 5.14
CA ALA A 82 -6.28 -8.39 3.86
C ALA A 82 -7.70 -8.95 3.98
N LYS A 83 -8.61 -8.43 3.15
CA LYS A 83 -9.90 -9.04 2.87
C LYS A 83 -10.07 -9.10 1.36
N TYR A 84 -10.20 -10.30 0.82
CA TYR A 84 -10.43 -10.50 -0.60
C TYR A 84 -11.92 -10.43 -0.93
N ARG A 85 -12.27 -10.02 -2.15
CA ARG A 85 -13.66 -9.85 -2.62
C ARG A 85 -14.52 -11.10 -2.37
N GLY A 86 -13.92 -12.30 -2.48
CA GLY A 86 -14.58 -13.58 -2.26
C GLY A 86 -14.71 -14.02 -0.80
N ASP A 87 -14.07 -13.33 0.14
CA ASP A 87 -14.10 -13.71 1.55
C ASP A 87 -15.48 -13.47 2.18
N LEU A 88 -15.84 -14.33 3.13
CA LEU A 88 -17.05 -14.15 3.93
C LEU A 88 -17.02 -12.81 4.70
N PRO A 89 -18.19 -12.22 4.99
CA PRO A 89 -18.25 -11.04 5.84
C PRO A 89 -17.55 -11.27 7.19
N GLY A 90 -16.64 -10.37 7.56
CA GLY A 90 -15.90 -10.43 8.83
C GLY A 90 -14.60 -11.25 8.78
N THR A 91 -14.32 -11.95 7.67
CA THR A 91 -13.04 -12.63 7.49
C THR A 91 -11.95 -11.62 7.16
N LEU A 92 -10.93 -11.56 8.02
CA LEU A 92 -9.68 -10.84 7.79
C LEU A 92 -8.55 -11.86 7.81
N ARG A 93 -7.73 -11.85 6.75
CA ARG A 93 -6.55 -12.69 6.62
C ARG A 93 -5.34 -11.92 7.10
N LYS A 94 -4.46 -12.57 7.86
CA LYS A 94 -3.28 -11.89 8.39
C LYS A 94 -2.30 -11.68 7.23
N CYS A 95 -1.66 -10.51 7.22
CA CYS A 95 -0.47 -10.28 6.42
C CYS A 95 0.69 -9.98 7.37
N GLU A 96 1.84 -10.61 7.12
CA GLU A 96 3.05 -10.38 7.88
C GLU A 96 3.85 -9.28 7.21
N PHE A 97 4.18 -8.25 7.98
CA PHE A 97 5.08 -7.19 7.53
C PHE A 97 6.49 -7.77 7.34
N LEU A 98 7.06 -7.57 6.16
CA LEU A 98 8.44 -7.99 5.86
C LEU A 98 9.39 -6.79 5.89
N GLU A 99 9.09 -5.77 5.10
CA GLU A 99 9.95 -4.60 4.95
C GLU A 99 9.16 -3.37 4.48
N GLN A 100 9.78 -2.21 4.66
CA GLN A 100 9.30 -0.94 4.13
C GLN A 100 10.49 -0.14 3.61
N ILE A 101 10.36 0.37 2.40
CA ILE A 101 11.35 1.24 1.78
C ILE A 101 10.71 2.55 1.32
N VAL A 102 11.49 3.61 1.38
CA VAL A 102 11.12 4.89 0.78
C VAL A 102 11.63 4.91 -0.64
N LEU A 103 10.73 5.07 -1.60
CA LEU A 103 11.08 5.19 -3.00
C LEU A 103 11.58 6.61 -3.26
N GLN A 104 12.79 6.71 -3.80
CA GLN A 104 13.36 7.98 -4.25
C GLN A 104 13.34 8.04 -5.77
N PRO A 105 12.93 9.16 -6.37
CA PRO A 105 13.01 9.31 -7.81
C PRO A 105 14.47 9.26 -8.26
N GLU A 106 14.77 8.36 -9.19
CA GLU A 106 16.08 8.30 -9.84
C GLU A 106 16.10 9.18 -11.08
N ASN A 107 17.20 9.91 -11.28
CA ASN A 107 17.41 10.68 -12.50
C ASN A 107 17.86 9.74 -13.62
N LEU A 108 17.15 9.78 -14.75
CA LEU A 108 17.66 9.15 -15.96
C LEU A 108 18.98 9.83 -16.37
N PRO A 109 19.97 9.06 -16.85
CA PRO A 109 21.18 9.65 -17.39
C PRO A 109 20.80 10.61 -18.53
N LEU A 110 21.39 11.81 -18.51
CA LEU A 110 21.27 12.76 -19.61
C LEU A 110 21.78 12.07 -20.87
N ASN A 111 20.90 11.83 -21.84
CA ASN A 111 21.28 11.23 -23.10
C ASN A 111 22.18 12.23 -23.85
N PRO A 112 23.47 11.93 -24.10
CA PRO A 112 24.39 12.88 -24.73
C PRO A 112 24.12 13.09 -26.23
N TYR A 113 23.12 12.43 -26.80
CA TYR A 113 22.79 12.45 -28.22
C TYR A 113 21.58 13.35 -28.57
N ARG A 114 21.35 14.44 -27.82
CA ARG A 114 20.35 15.46 -28.19
C ARG A 114 20.96 16.84 -28.27
#